data_AF-A0AA36MFS5-F1
#
_entry.id   AF-A0AA36MFS5-F1
#
_cell.length_a   1.000
_cell.length_b   1.000
_cell.length_c   1.000
_cell.angle_alpha   90.00
_cell.angle_beta   90.00
_cell.angle_gamma   90.00
#
_symmetry.space_group_name_H-M   'P 1'
#
loop_
_entity.id
_entity.type
_entity.pdbx_description
1 polymer ?
#
loop_
_entity_poly.entity_id
_entity_poly.type
_entity_poly.pdbx_seq_one_letter_code
_entity_poly.pdbx_strand_id
1 'polypeptide(L)'
;MVLNALNVPRPASKMTLGLGMFDQENIFTPAATAVKPAASIVNPPYGMTLDELGGVFAAHDLVVDVVHASDSDLDTFRKTAVSQLRDNDKFILVNYLRKSIGQESGGHISPLGAYDEDSDRFLILDVSRYKYPPVWVEAATLFDAMNTVDADNDGNTRGYVSVGH
;
A
#
# COMPACT_ATOMS: atom_id res chain seq x y z
N MET A 1 2.83 -0.98 -8.88
CA MET A 1 4.19 -1.41 -8.53
C MET A 1 4.21 -2.87 -8.11
N VAL A 2 3.52 -3.23 -7.03
CA VAL A 2 3.49 -4.59 -6.47
C VAL A 2 3.05 -5.66 -7.48
N LEU A 3 1.97 -5.45 -8.25
CA LEU A 3 1.55 -6.39 -9.30
C LEU A 3 2.62 -6.67 -10.39
N ASN A 4 3.47 -5.68 -10.70
CA ASN A 4 4.58 -5.91 -11.64
C ASN A 4 5.77 -6.61 -10.97
N ALA A 5 5.94 -6.46 -9.66
CA ALA A 5 7.02 -7.07 -8.90
C ALA A 5 6.72 -8.53 -8.56
N LEU A 6 5.44 -8.85 -8.34
CA LEU A 6 4.92 -10.20 -8.26
C LEU A 6 5.00 -10.89 -9.63
N ASN A 7 5.24 -12.21 -9.62
CA ASN A 7 5.30 -13.03 -10.82
C ASN A 7 3.90 -13.43 -11.33
N VAL A 8 2.97 -12.47 -11.40
CA VAL A 8 1.61 -12.69 -11.91
C VAL A 8 1.53 -12.41 -13.43
N PRO A 9 0.62 -13.06 -14.16
CA PRO A 9 0.41 -12.80 -15.58
C PRO A 9 0.09 -11.32 -15.83
N ARG A 10 0.93 -10.66 -16.64
CA ARG A 10 0.80 -9.23 -16.89
C ARG A 10 -0.07 -8.97 -18.13
N PRO A 11 -0.99 -7.99 -18.09
CA PRO A 11 -1.79 -7.63 -19.25
C PRO A 11 -0.92 -7.00 -20.34
N ALA A 12 -1.40 -7.06 -21.59
CA ALA A 12 -0.75 -6.35 -22.69
C ALA A 12 -0.70 -4.84 -22.41
N SER A 13 0.46 -4.23 -22.60
CA SER A 13 0.65 -2.79 -22.37
C SER A 13 1.14 -2.09 -23.63
N LYS A 14 0.65 -0.87 -23.86
CA LYS A 14 1.16 0.04 -24.90
C LYS A 14 2.40 0.80 -24.46
N MET A 15 2.74 0.74 -23.16
CA MET A 15 3.87 1.48 -22.58
C MET A 15 5.21 0.77 -22.75
N THR A 16 5.18 -0.47 -23.23
CA THR A 16 6.36 -1.31 -23.41
C THR A 16 6.46 -1.75 -24.87
N LEU A 17 7.63 -2.25 -25.29
CA LEU A 17 7.85 -2.81 -26.62
C LEU A 17 7.20 -4.21 -26.77
N GLY A 18 5.90 -4.33 -26.44
CA GLY A 18 5.13 -5.58 -26.51
C GLY A 18 5.25 -6.49 -25.29
N LEU A 19 5.87 -6.04 -24.19
CA LEU A 19 5.96 -6.80 -22.94
C LEU A 19 4.75 -6.53 -22.03
N GLY A 20 4.16 -7.56 -21.43
CA GLY A 20 3.06 -7.34 -20.50
C GLY A 20 3.48 -6.49 -19.30
N MET A 21 2.63 -5.54 -18.89
CA MET A 21 2.87 -4.66 -17.74
C MET A 21 1.56 -4.13 -17.15
N PHE A 22 1.44 -4.16 -15.82
CA PHE A 22 0.41 -3.42 -15.11
C PHE A 22 0.70 -1.92 -15.08
N ASP A 23 -0.29 -1.10 -15.36
CA ASP A 23 -0.24 0.36 -15.30
C ASP A 23 -1.43 0.92 -14.51
N GLN A 24 -1.51 2.23 -14.32
CA GLN A 24 -2.56 2.84 -13.49
C GLN A 24 -3.96 2.77 -14.10
N GLU A 25 -4.10 2.33 -15.35
CA GLU A 25 -5.39 2.18 -16.03
C GLU A 25 -5.83 0.70 -16.00
N ASN A 26 -4.93 -0.21 -16.34
CA ASN A 26 -5.26 -1.62 -16.56
C ASN A 26 -5.35 -2.46 -15.27
N ILE A 27 -4.98 -1.92 -14.10
CA ILE A 27 -5.22 -2.58 -12.81
C ILE A 27 -6.72 -2.71 -12.49
N PHE A 28 -7.58 -1.89 -13.10
CA PHE A 28 -9.03 -1.90 -12.87
C PHE A 28 -9.73 -2.90 -13.79
N THR A 29 -9.49 -4.19 -13.55
CA THR A 29 -10.28 -5.29 -14.15
C THR A 29 -11.77 -5.17 -13.75
N PRO A 30 -12.71 -5.90 -14.38
CA PRO A 30 -14.10 -5.90 -13.94
C PRO A 30 -14.27 -6.25 -12.45
N ALA A 31 -13.47 -7.20 -11.94
CA ALA A 31 -13.47 -7.58 -10.53
C ALA A 31 -12.93 -6.45 -9.64
N ALA A 32 -11.78 -5.85 -10.00
CA ALA A 32 -11.22 -4.73 -9.22
C ALA A 32 -12.11 -3.48 -9.27
N THR A 33 -12.77 -3.23 -10.40
CA THR A 33 -13.74 -2.12 -10.57
C THR A 33 -14.96 -2.31 -9.69
N ALA A 34 -15.41 -3.55 -9.47
CA ALA A 34 -16.52 -3.84 -8.57
C ALA A 34 -16.17 -3.52 -7.11
N VAL A 35 -14.88 -3.58 -6.73
CA VAL A 35 -14.40 -3.14 -5.41
C VAL A 35 -14.29 -1.62 -5.37
N LYS A 36 -13.49 -1.03 -6.26
CA LYS A 36 -13.28 0.42 -6.33
C LYS A 36 -13.15 0.88 -7.79
N PRO A 37 -14.14 1.60 -8.33
CA PRO A 37 -14.04 2.14 -9.68
C PRO A 37 -12.94 3.21 -9.78
N ALA A 38 -12.16 3.18 -10.86
CA ALA A 38 -11.11 4.19 -11.11
C ALA A 38 -11.64 5.63 -11.08
N ALA A 39 -12.85 5.85 -11.60
CA ALA A 39 -13.49 7.16 -11.60
C ALA A 39 -13.79 7.65 -10.18
N SER A 40 -14.05 6.77 -9.21
CA SER A 40 -14.33 7.15 -7.83
C SER A 40 -13.08 7.60 -7.08
N ILE A 41 -11.89 7.19 -7.52
CA ILE A 41 -10.61 7.57 -6.90
C ILE A 41 -10.31 9.06 -7.10
N VAL A 42 -10.75 9.63 -8.23
CA VAL A 42 -10.50 11.03 -8.60
C VAL A 42 -11.66 11.96 -8.25
N ASN A 43 -12.67 11.47 -7.51
CA ASN A 43 -13.81 12.25 -7.04
C ASN A 43 -13.91 12.17 -5.50
N PRO A 44 -14.40 13.21 -4.80
CA PRO A 44 -14.57 13.18 -3.35
C PRO A 44 -15.31 11.92 -2.86
N PRO A 45 -14.85 11.24 -1.78
CA PRO A 45 -13.78 11.67 -0.86
C PRO A 45 -12.33 11.48 -1.34
N TYR A 46 -12.12 11.06 -2.59
CA TYR A 46 -10.84 10.77 -3.25
C TYR A 46 -10.10 9.55 -2.69
N GLY A 47 -9.27 8.95 -3.54
CA GLY A 47 -8.41 7.83 -3.12
C GLY A 47 -9.17 6.52 -2.92
N MET A 48 -8.60 5.68 -2.08
CA MET A 48 -9.16 4.40 -1.65
C MET A 48 -8.78 4.14 -0.20
N THR A 49 -9.65 3.44 0.53
CA THR A 49 -9.38 3.01 1.91
C THR A 49 -8.44 1.81 1.96
N LEU A 50 -8.00 1.43 3.17
CA LEU A 50 -7.21 0.22 3.39
C LEU A 50 -7.95 -1.04 2.90
N ASP A 51 -9.25 -1.14 3.17
CA ASP A 51 -10.07 -2.31 2.84
C ASP A 51 -10.31 -2.39 1.33
N GLU A 52 -10.57 -1.25 0.70
CA GLU A 52 -10.69 -1.16 -0.76
C GLU A 52 -9.36 -1.52 -1.45
N LEU A 53 -8.21 -1.08 -0.91
CA LEU A 53 -6.88 -1.46 -1.42
C LEU A 53 -6.69 -2.97 -1.37
N GLY A 54 -7.01 -3.59 -0.23
CA GLY A 54 -6.93 -5.04 -0.05
C GLY A 54 -7.85 -5.78 -1.03
N GLY A 55 -9.10 -5.33 -1.16
CA GLY A 55 -10.06 -5.90 -2.10
C GLY A 55 -9.61 -5.78 -3.57
N VAL A 56 -8.98 -4.67 -3.96
CA VAL A 56 -8.42 -4.50 -5.31
C VAL A 56 -7.31 -5.52 -5.56
N PHE A 57 -6.41 -5.75 -4.60
CA PHE A 57 -5.38 -6.79 -4.75
C PHE A 57 -5.99 -8.20 -4.81
N ALA A 58 -6.98 -8.50 -3.97
CA ALA A 58 -7.66 -9.80 -3.97
C ALA A 58 -8.37 -10.07 -5.30
N ALA A 59 -8.86 -9.03 -5.98
CA ALA A 59 -9.46 -9.13 -7.31
C ALA A 59 -8.47 -9.48 -8.43
N HIS A 60 -7.17 -9.56 -8.13
CA HIS A 60 -6.11 -10.11 -9.00
C HIS A 60 -5.66 -11.51 -8.55
N ASP A 61 -6.53 -12.23 -7.83
CA ASP A 61 -6.30 -13.61 -7.35
C ASP A 61 -5.07 -13.76 -6.43
N LEU A 62 -4.75 -12.70 -5.69
CA LEU A 62 -3.64 -12.69 -4.72
C LEU A 62 -4.10 -13.08 -3.33
N VAL A 63 -3.17 -13.64 -2.55
CA VAL A 63 -3.35 -13.81 -1.11
C VAL A 63 -3.12 -12.46 -0.46
N VAL A 64 -4.16 -11.94 0.18
CA VAL A 64 -4.16 -10.61 0.80
C VAL A 64 -4.54 -10.74 2.27
N ASP A 65 -3.77 -10.07 3.12
CA ASP A 65 -4.09 -9.88 4.52
C ASP A 65 -4.12 -8.37 4.82
N VAL A 66 -5.29 -7.89 5.26
CA VAL A 66 -5.54 -6.49 5.59
C VAL A 66 -5.52 -6.36 7.10
N VAL A 67 -4.60 -5.57 7.62
CA VAL A 67 -4.42 -5.40 9.07
C VAL A 67 -4.58 -3.93 9.42
N HIS A 68 -5.71 -3.61 10.06
CA HIS A 68 -5.90 -2.32 10.70
C HIS A 68 -4.94 -2.18 11.89
N ALA A 69 -4.39 -0.98 12.08
CA ALA A 69 -3.44 -0.72 13.15
C ALA A 69 -4.06 -0.91 14.54
N SER A 70 -5.37 -0.72 14.69
CA SER A 70 -6.11 -1.00 15.92
C SER A 70 -6.19 -2.48 16.29
N ASP A 71 -6.01 -3.38 15.33
CA ASP A 71 -6.08 -4.84 15.52
C ASP A 71 -4.69 -5.47 15.66
N SER A 72 -3.64 -4.66 15.72
CA SER A 72 -2.24 -5.06 15.79
C SER A 72 -1.47 -4.17 16.78
N ASP A 73 -0.19 -4.46 16.98
CA ASP A 73 0.75 -3.59 17.66
C ASP A 73 2.01 -3.33 16.81
N LEU A 74 2.85 -2.41 17.27
CA LEU A 74 4.11 -2.04 16.62
C LEU A 74 5.05 -3.23 16.44
N ASP A 75 5.14 -4.12 17.42
CA ASP A 75 6.08 -5.25 17.37
C ASP A 75 5.64 -6.29 16.33
N THR A 76 4.34 -6.57 16.26
CA THR A 76 3.71 -7.43 15.26
C THR A 76 3.88 -6.84 13.88
N PHE A 77 3.57 -5.55 13.69
CA PHE A 77 3.80 -4.86 12.42
C PHE A 77 5.27 -4.95 11.99
N ARG A 78 6.21 -4.60 12.88
CA ARG A 78 7.64 -4.61 12.58
C ARG A 78 8.10 -6.01 12.14
N LYS A 79 7.74 -7.05 12.90
CA LYS A 79 8.11 -8.44 12.57
C LYS A 79 7.53 -8.89 11.24
N THR A 80 6.26 -8.60 10.99
CA THR A 80 5.58 -8.94 9.73
C THR A 80 6.22 -8.22 8.55
N ALA A 81 6.41 -6.91 8.64
CA ALA A 81 7.01 -6.10 7.58
C ALA A 81 8.44 -6.55 7.26
N VAL A 82 9.28 -6.77 8.27
CA VAL A 82 10.66 -7.25 8.09
C VAL A 82 10.69 -8.64 7.45
N SER A 83 9.80 -9.54 7.87
CA SER A 83 9.71 -10.86 7.27
C SER A 83 9.34 -10.79 5.78
N GLN A 84 8.42 -9.89 5.40
CA GLN A 84 7.99 -9.76 4.01
C GLN A 84 9.02 -9.05 3.13
N LEU A 85 9.75 -8.06 3.65
CA LEU A 85 10.83 -7.41 2.93
C LEU A 85 12.00 -8.37 2.57
N ARG A 86 12.05 -9.56 3.19
CA ARG A 86 13.02 -10.62 2.91
C ARG A 86 12.48 -11.70 1.97
N ASP A 87 11.18 -11.66 1.64
CA ASP A 87 10.49 -12.65 0.81
C ASP A 87 10.22 -12.05 -0.57
N ASN A 88 10.74 -12.66 -1.63
CA ASN A 88 10.61 -12.12 -2.99
C ASN A 88 9.19 -12.25 -3.56
N ASP A 89 8.35 -13.09 -2.95
CA ASP A 89 6.97 -13.34 -3.39
C ASP A 89 5.94 -12.63 -2.49
N LYS A 90 6.40 -11.76 -1.57
CA LYS A 90 5.55 -10.96 -0.71
C LYS A 90 5.93 -9.50 -0.73
N PHE A 91 4.91 -8.66 -0.58
CA PHE A 91 5.07 -7.22 -0.51
C PHE A 91 4.13 -6.66 0.53
N ILE A 92 4.59 -5.61 1.21
CA ILE A 92 3.79 -4.88 2.19
C ILE A 92 3.57 -3.45 1.72
N LEU A 93 2.32 -3.00 1.82
CA LEU A 93 1.91 -1.62 1.57
C LEU A 93 1.36 -1.03 2.86
N VAL A 94 1.66 0.24 3.11
CA VAL A 94 1.16 0.96 4.29
C VAL A 94 0.17 2.04 3.86
N ASN A 95 -0.95 2.14 4.58
CA ASN A 95 -1.85 3.27 4.54
C ASN A 95 -1.66 4.09 5.82
N TYR A 96 -1.26 5.36 5.69
CA TYR A 96 -0.87 6.17 6.83
C TYR A 96 -1.27 7.63 6.66
N LEU A 97 -1.41 8.36 7.77
CA LEU A 97 -1.66 9.79 7.75
C LEU A 97 -0.33 10.57 7.62
N ARG A 98 -0.13 11.27 6.50
CA ARG A 98 1.11 12.02 6.24
C ARG A 98 1.45 13.07 7.28
N LYS A 99 0.43 13.74 7.84
CA LYS A 99 0.60 14.76 8.88
C LYS A 99 1.33 14.20 10.11
N SER A 100 1.12 12.93 10.44
CA SER A 100 1.76 12.27 11.59
C SER A 100 3.27 12.06 11.41
N ILE A 101 3.78 12.15 10.17
CA ILE A 101 5.21 11.99 9.86
C ILE A 101 5.87 13.30 9.40
N GLY A 102 5.24 14.44 9.66
CA GLY A 102 5.75 15.76 9.29
C GLY A 102 5.61 16.13 7.81
N GLN A 103 4.81 15.36 7.04
CA GLN A 103 4.46 15.69 5.66
C GLN A 103 3.13 16.47 5.58
N GLU A 104 2.73 16.93 4.39
CA GLU A 104 1.45 17.62 4.18
C GLU A 104 0.23 16.76 4.55
N SER A 105 -0.94 17.37 4.73
CA SER A 105 -2.14 16.67 5.20
C SER A 105 -2.69 15.62 4.23
N GLY A 106 -3.38 14.61 4.76
CA GLY A 106 -4.11 13.60 4.01
C GLY A 106 -3.61 12.17 4.27
N GLY A 107 -4.47 11.19 4.03
CA GLY A 107 -4.07 9.79 3.96
C GLY A 107 -3.20 9.53 2.74
N HIS A 108 -2.27 8.58 2.84
CA HIS A 108 -1.42 8.15 1.73
C HIS A 108 -1.22 6.64 1.75
N ILE A 109 -0.91 6.08 0.58
CA ILE A 109 -0.62 4.65 0.41
C ILE A 109 0.70 4.54 -0.36
N SER A 110 1.63 3.73 0.14
CA SER A 110 2.87 3.41 -0.58
C SER A 110 3.45 2.06 -0.11
N PRO A 111 4.21 1.35 -0.96
CA PRO A 111 4.91 0.16 -0.56
C PRO A 111 6.13 0.48 0.32
N LEU A 112 6.49 -0.44 1.20
CA LEU A 112 7.78 -0.41 1.89
C LEU A 112 8.85 -1.05 0.99
N GLY A 113 10.04 -0.46 0.99
CA GLY A 113 11.17 -0.90 0.16
C GLY A 113 12.31 -1.55 0.92
N ALA A 114 12.50 -1.18 2.20
CA ALA A 114 13.58 -1.69 3.03
C ALA A 114 13.30 -1.42 4.52
N TYR A 115 14.06 -2.10 5.37
CA TYR A 115 14.14 -1.86 6.80
C TYR A 115 15.60 -1.76 7.21
N ASP A 116 15.92 -0.76 8.03
CA ASP A 116 17.23 -0.56 8.64
C ASP A 116 17.16 -0.91 10.13
N GLU A 117 17.82 -2.01 10.51
CA GLU A 117 17.78 -2.55 11.87
C GLU A 117 18.46 -1.63 12.89
N ASP A 118 19.54 -0.95 12.49
CA ASP A 118 20.34 -0.10 13.40
C ASP A 118 19.57 1.16 13.82
N SER A 119 18.78 1.74 12.92
CA SER A 119 17.98 2.94 13.20
C SER A 119 16.49 2.69 13.45
N ASP A 120 16.03 1.43 13.37
CA ASP A 120 14.61 1.02 13.43
C ASP A 120 13.73 1.81 12.44
N ARG A 121 14.16 1.89 11.18
CA ARG A 121 13.48 2.70 10.14
C ARG A 121 13.03 1.87 8.95
N PHE A 122 11.84 2.19 8.44
CA PHE A 122 11.37 1.69 7.15
C PHE A 122 11.57 2.73 6.05
N LEU A 123 11.98 2.25 4.88
CA LEU A 123 12.00 3.04 3.66
C LEU A 123 10.62 2.97 3.00
N ILE A 124 9.93 4.10 2.94
CA ILE A 124 8.67 4.25 2.18
C ILE A 124 9.02 4.66 0.74
N LEU A 125 8.61 3.85 -0.23
CA LEU A 125 8.75 4.16 -1.65
C LEU A 125 7.62 5.09 -2.11
N ASP A 126 7.66 6.34 -1.66
CA ASP A 126 6.58 7.31 -1.87
C ASP A 126 6.25 7.50 -3.37
N VAL A 127 5.01 7.18 -3.74
CA VAL A 127 4.53 7.27 -5.13
C VAL A 127 4.25 8.71 -5.58
N SER A 128 4.14 9.69 -4.66
CA SER A 128 4.06 11.13 -4.96
C SER A 128 5.44 11.71 -5.30
N ARG A 129 6.14 11.10 -6.26
CA ARG A 129 7.55 11.43 -6.61
C ARG A 129 7.79 12.88 -7.04
N TYR A 130 6.73 13.58 -7.48
CA TYR A 130 6.80 15.01 -7.82
C TYR A 130 6.89 15.91 -6.57
N LYS A 131 6.60 15.38 -5.38
CA LYS A 131 6.49 16.12 -4.12
C LYS A 131 7.51 15.67 -3.08
N TYR A 132 7.73 14.36 -2.96
CA TYR A 132 8.64 13.80 -1.96
C TYR A 132 9.57 12.74 -2.56
N PRO A 133 10.85 12.69 -2.16
CA PRO A 133 11.71 11.54 -2.40
C PRO A 133 11.23 10.35 -1.55
N PRO A 134 11.73 9.12 -1.79
CA PRO A 134 11.61 8.04 -0.82
C PRO A 134 12.10 8.48 0.56
N VAL A 135 11.39 8.10 1.62
CA VAL A 135 11.66 8.58 2.98
C VAL A 135 11.95 7.43 3.92
N TRP A 136 12.92 7.61 4.82
CA TRP A 136 13.14 6.72 5.95
C TRP A 136 12.37 7.23 7.17
N VAL A 137 11.50 6.41 7.75
CA VAL A 137 10.65 6.76 8.89
C VAL A 137 10.81 5.73 9.99
N GLU A 138 10.92 6.18 11.24
CA GLU A 138 10.99 5.31 12.40
C GLU A 138 9.76 4.40 12.48
N ALA A 139 9.96 3.11 12.81
CA ALA A 139 8.89 2.12 12.83
C ALA A 139 7.75 2.55 13.75
N ALA A 140 8.07 3.10 14.93
CA ALA A 140 7.09 3.64 15.88
C ALA A 140 6.27 4.79 15.26
N THR A 141 6.95 5.77 14.66
CA THR A 141 6.28 6.90 14.00
C THR A 141 5.39 6.47 12.83
N LEU A 142 5.83 5.49 12.05
CA LEU A 142 5.02 4.93 10.96
C LEU A 142 3.80 4.20 11.52
N PHE A 143 3.97 3.39 12.56
CA PHE A 143 2.85 2.70 13.21
C PHE A 143 1.83 3.67 13.80
N ASP A 144 2.27 4.73 14.48
CA ASP A 144 1.38 5.78 14.98
C ASP A 144 0.64 6.49 13.84
N ALA A 145 1.28 6.68 12.69
CA ALA A 145 0.64 7.26 11.50
C ALA A 145 -0.41 6.32 10.88
N MET A 146 -0.21 5.00 10.97
CA MET A 146 -1.23 4.00 10.59
C MET A 146 -2.34 3.91 11.64
N ASN A 147 -2.03 4.08 12.92
CA ASN A 147 -2.99 4.05 14.04
C ASN A 147 -3.80 5.35 14.16
N THR A 148 -4.25 5.86 13.02
CA THR A 148 -5.13 7.01 12.88
C THR A 148 -6.42 6.57 12.22
N VAL A 149 -7.55 7.11 12.69
CA VAL A 149 -8.87 6.83 12.11
C VAL A 149 -8.95 7.36 10.67
N ASP A 150 -9.57 6.57 9.81
CA ASP A 150 -10.02 6.97 8.48
C ASP A 150 -11.55 7.10 8.45
N ALA A 151 -12.05 8.32 8.28
CA ALA A 151 -13.48 8.59 8.26
C ALA A 151 -14.17 8.01 7.01
N ASP A 152 -13.40 7.80 5.93
CA ASP A 152 -13.92 7.20 4.70
C ASP A 152 -13.98 5.67 4.78
N ASN A 153 -13.41 5.08 5.85
CA ASN A 153 -13.40 3.64 6.11
C ASN A 153 -14.24 3.25 7.32
N ASP A 154 -15.46 3.80 7.43
CA ASP A 154 -16.40 3.54 8.53
C ASP A 154 -15.82 3.81 9.93
N GLY A 155 -14.80 4.68 10.03
CA GLY A 155 -14.11 5.00 11.28
C GLY A 155 -13.06 3.97 11.71
N ASN A 156 -12.76 2.95 10.89
CA ASN A 156 -11.65 2.04 11.12
C ASN A 156 -10.31 2.79 11.04
N THR A 157 -9.29 2.25 11.71
CA THR A 157 -7.94 2.80 11.57
C THR A 157 -7.38 2.51 10.19
N ARG A 158 -6.36 3.27 9.78
CA ARG A 158 -5.49 2.85 8.68
C ARG A 158 -4.65 1.65 9.13
N GLY A 159 -3.60 1.30 8.38
CA GLY A 159 -2.92 0.04 8.63
C GLY A 159 -2.01 -0.36 7.50
N TYR A 160 -1.84 -1.67 7.33
CA TYR A 160 -1.02 -2.23 6.26
C TYR A 160 -1.73 -3.38 5.55
N VAL A 161 -1.34 -3.58 4.29
CA VAL A 161 -1.78 -4.71 3.48
C VAL A 161 -0.56 -5.54 3.14
N SER A 162 -0.61 -6.81 3.52
CA SER A 162 0.31 -7.85 3.09
C SER A 162 -0.26 -8.49 1.82
N VAL A 163 0.56 -8.59 0.78
CA VAL A 163 0.17 -9.17 -0.52
C VAL A 163 1.21 -10.19 -0.95
N GLY A 164 0.76 -11.38 -1.36
CA GLY A 164 1.62 -12.42 -1.90
C GLY A 164 0.88 -13.42 -2.79
N HIS A 165 1.61 -14.44 -3.23
CA HIS A 165 1.11 -15.55 -4.04
C HIS A 165 1.05 -16.86 -3.24
#